data_AF-A0A559LAN0-F1
#
_entry.id   AF-A0A559LAN0-F1
#
_cell.length_a   1.000
_cell.length_b   1.000
_cell.length_c   1.000
_cell.angle_alpha   90.00
_cell.angle_beta   90.00
_cell.angle_gamma   90.00
#
_symmetry.space_group_name_H-M   'P 1'
#
loop_
_entity.id
_entity.type
_entity.pdbx_description
1 polymer ?
#
loop_
_entity_poly.entity_id
_entity_poly.type
_entity_poly.pdbx_seq_one_letter_code
_entity_poly.pdbx_strand_id
1 'polypeptide(L)'
;MLPITTTLRKLNEKRLDLIEQINNGLQDVHNTLLKEPGCVQRNRICSSLTLGVLIHMVHQHEHSEPPFIAPFDGYSVSTAMNLVKECFEPIRLHDNPGTERLRYIDANNGQTYPCSIKGRMTPALQKVDREL
;
A
#
# COMPACT_ATOMS: atom_id res chain seq x y z
N MET A 1 -37.05 13.74 -2.77
CA MET A 1 -35.59 13.78 -3.02
C MET A 1 -35.34 13.88 -4.51
N LEU A 2 -34.40 14.72 -4.93
CA LEU A 2 -34.07 14.88 -6.35
C LEU A 2 -33.23 13.67 -6.83
N PRO A 3 -33.40 13.17 -8.06
CA PRO A 3 -32.64 12.02 -8.58
C PRO A 3 -31.11 12.18 -8.47
N ILE A 4 -30.65 13.43 -8.51
CA ILE A 4 -29.24 13.81 -8.40
C ILE A 4 -28.67 13.46 -7.02
N THR A 5 -29.41 13.73 -5.93
CA THR A 5 -28.92 13.46 -4.57
C THR A 5 -28.74 11.96 -4.34
N THR A 6 -29.62 11.13 -4.91
CA THR A 6 -29.50 9.67 -4.83
C THR A 6 -28.31 9.15 -5.62
N THR A 7 -28.05 9.72 -6.80
CA THR A 7 -26.93 9.32 -7.66
C THR A 7 -25.59 9.70 -7.01
N LEU A 8 -25.46 10.92 -6.50
CA LEU A 8 -24.26 11.38 -5.79
C LEU A 8 -23.97 10.54 -4.55
N ARG A 9 -25.01 10.18 -3.80
CA ARG A 9 -24.86 9.28 -2.64
C ARG A 9 -24.28 7.93 -3.04
N LYS A 10 -24.83 7.29 -4.07
CA LYS A 10 -24.34 5.98 -4.56
C LYS A 10 -22.89 6.05 -5.06
N LEU A 11 -22.53 7.15 -5.74
CA LEU A 11 -21.15 7.37 -6.18
C LEU A 11 -20.20 7.53 -4.98
N ASN A 12 -20.60 8.27 -3.95
CA ASN A 12 -19.80 8.40 -2.75
C ASN A 12 -19.70 7.08 -1.97
N GLU A 13 -20.78 6.33 -1.83
CA GLU A 13 -20.79 5.00 -1.22
C GLU A 13 -19.81 4.06 -1.94
N LYS A 14 -19.82 4.04 -3.29
CA LYS A 14 -18.88 3.23 -4.07
C LYS A 14 -17.44 3.72 -3.96
N ARG A 15 -17.20 5.03 -3.95
CA ARG A 15 -15.86 5.60 -3.69
C ARG A 15 -15.31 5.12 -2.34
N LEU A 16 -16.12 5.21 -1.29
CA LEU A 16 -15.74 4.81 0.06
C LEU A 16 -15.43 3.32 0.14
N ASP A 17 -16.29 2.47 -0.42
CA ASP A 17 -16.08 1.02 -0.46
C ASP A 17 -14.74 0.67 -1.13
N LEU A 18 -14.43 1.26 -2.28
CA LEU A 18 -13.16 1.02 -2.98
C LEU A 18 -11.94 1.47 -2.17
N ILE A 19 -12.02 2.62 -1.48
CA ILE A 19 -10.92 3.09 -0.63
C ILE A 19 -10.75 2.18 0.60
N GLU A 20 -11.86 1.72 1.19
CA GLU A 20 -11.86 0.79 2.30
C GLU A 20 -11.24 -0.57 1.90
N GLN A 21 -11.51 -1.06 0.68
CA GLN A 21 -10.84 -2.26 0.15
C GLN A 21 -9.31 -2.10 0.07
N ILE A 22 -8.80 -0.91 -0.30
CA ILE A 22 -7.35 -0.63 -0.29
C ILE A 22 -6.82 -0.63 1.14
N ASN A 23 -7.51 0.05 2.06
CA ASN A 23 -7.11 0.11 3.47
C ASN A 23 -7.08 -1.28 4.12
N ASN A 24 -8.09 -2.11 3.87
CA ASN A 24 -8.15 -3.49 4.36
C ASN A 24 -6.99 -4.33 3.80
N GLY A 25 -6.64 -4.15 2.53
CA GLY A 25 -5.45 -4.79 1.96
C GLY A 25 -4.17 -4.40 2.69
N LEU A 26 -3.98 -3.12 3.04
CA LEU A 26 -2.81 -2.68 3.81
C LEU A 26 -2.75 -3.33 5.20
N GLN A 27 -3.90 -3.46 5.87
CA GLN A 27 -4.01 -4.15 7.15
C GLN A 27 -3.69 -5.64 7.02
N ASP A 28 -4.14 -6.30 5.95
CA ASP A 28 -3.81 -7.71 5.69
C ASP A 28 -2.32 -7.91 5.44
N VAL A 29 -1.68 -7.00 4.69
CA VAL A 29 -0.21 -7.02 4.49
C VAL A 29 0.51 -6.84 5.82
N HIS A 30 0.10 -5.89 6.65
CA HIS A 30 0.66 -5.67 7.98
C HIS A 30 0.56 -6.93 8.85
N ASN A 31 -0.64 -7.51 8.94
CA ASN A 31 -0.90 -8.72 9.72
C ASN A 31 -0.11 -9.93 9.21
N THR A 32 0.12 -10.03 7.90
CA THR A 32 0.92 -11.08 7.30
C THR A 32 2.40 -10.91 7.66
N LEU A 33 2.95 -9.72 7.48
CA LEU A 33 4.37 -9.42 7.77
C LEU A 33 4.71 -9.60 9.25
N LEU A 34 3.76 -9.35 10.16
CA LEU A 34 3.93 -9.61 11.59
C LEU A 34 4.10 -11.10 11.92
N LYS A 35 3.52 -11.99 11.12
CA LYS A 35 3.51 -13.45 11.35
C LYS A 35 4.60 -14.18 10.57
N GLU A 36 5.14 -13.56 9.53
CA GLU A 36 6.19 -14.17 8.73
C GLU A 36 7.46 -14.39 9.56
N PRO A 37 8.11 -15.56 9.45
CA PRO A 37 9.42 -15.74 10.04
C PRO A 37 10.36 -14.68 9.47
N GLY A 38 11.20 -14.11 10.34
CA GLY A 38 12.18 -13.11 9.96
C GLY A 38 13.09 -13.56 8.81
N CYS A 39 13.93 -12.63 8.36
CA CYS A 39 14.53 -12.69 7.03
C CYS A 39 15.42 -13.91 6.84
N VAL A 40 14.94 -14.88 6.04
CA VAL A 40 15.75 -16.00 5.58
C VAL A 40 16.81 -15.43 4.64
N GLN A 41 18.07 -15.80 4.87
CA GLN A 41 19.32 -15.23 4.33
C GLN A 41 19.46 -15.15 2.78
N ARG A 42 18.38 -15.40 2.03
CA ARG A 42 18.31 -15.36 0.56
C ARG A 42 17.18 -14.48 0.01
N ASN A 43 16.34 -13.91 0.86
CA ASN A 43 15.26 -13.03 0.40
C ASN A 43 15.80 -11.61 0.25
N ARG A 44 15.74 -11.06 -0.97
CA ARG A 44 16.19 -9.67 -1.25
C ARG A 44 15.38 -8.63 -0.48
N ILE A 45 14.16 -9.00 -0.07
CA ILE A 45 13.25 -8.18 0.72
C ILE A 45 13.02 -8.88 2.06
N CYS A 46 13.30 -8.16 3.13
CA CYS A 46 13.27 -8.63 4.50
C CYS A 46 11.91 -8.27 5.14
N SER A 47 11.11 -9.23 5.59
CA SER A 47 9.75 -8.98 6.10
C SER A 47 9.69 -7.95 7.23
N SER A 48 10.65 -7.97 8.16
CA SER A 48 10.75 -6.96 9.23
C SER A 48 11.06 -5.55 8.72
N LEU A 49 11.87 -5.44 7.65
CA LEU A 49 12.16 -4.15 7.02
C LEU A 49 10.95 -3.63 6.27
N THR A 50 10.28 -4.50 5.49
CA THR A 50 9.03 -4.17 4.79
C THR A 50 7.95 -3.75 5.76
N LEU A 51 7.83 -4.42 6.91
CA LEU A 51 6.90 -4.02 7.97
C LEU A 51 7.20 -2.61 8.50
N GLY A 52 8.47 -2.30 8.76
CA GLY A 52 8.87 -0.96 9.17
C GLY A 52 8.50 0.12 8.14
N VAL A 53 8.68 -0.16 6.86
CA VAL A 53 8.28 0.75 5.76
C VAL A 53 6.77 0.93 5.73
N LEU A 54 6.01 -0.16 5.84
CA LEU A 54 4.55 -0.13 5.85
C LEU A 54 4.02 0.71 7.01
N ILE A 55 4.50 0.46 8.23
CA ILE A 55 4.12 1.23 9.43
C ILE A 55 4.43 2.71 9.23
N HIS A 56 5.62 3.02 8.70
CA HIS A 56 6.01 4.41 8.44
C HIS A 56 5.11 5.09 7.40
N MET A 57 4.83 4.42 6.29
CA MET A 57 3.95 4.91 5.23
C MET A 57 2.52 5.17 5.75
N VAL A 58 1.94 4.20 6.47
CA VAL A 58 0.60 4.35 7.06
C VAL A 58 0.58 5.53 8.03
N HIS A 59 1.54 5.60 8.94
CA HIS A 59 1.65 6.71 9.91
C HIS A 59 1.77 8.08 9.21
N GLN A 60 2.56 8.18 8.14
CA GLN A 60 2.68 9.44 7.38
C GLN A 60 1.34 9.88 6.80
N HIS A 61 0.56 8.96 6.24
CA HIS A 61 -0.73 9.28 5.63
C HIS A 61 -1.85 9.49 6.64
N GLU A 62 -1.79 8.85 7.81
CA GLU A 62 -2.69 9.16 8.93
C GLU A 62 -2.50 10.60 9.46
N HIS A 63 -1.31 11.17 9.27
CA HIS A 63 -0.95 12.53 9.70
C HIS A 63 -0.83 13.53 8.54
N SER A 64 -1.24 13.17 7.32
CA SER A 64 -1.29 14.11 6.21
C SER A 64 -2.54 14.99 6.25
N GLU A 65 -2.57 16.05 5.46
CA GLU A 65 -3.77 16.88 5.26
C GLU A 65 -4.29 16.69 3.82
N PRO A 66 -5.47 16.05 3.60
CA PRO A 66 -6.33 15.38 4.60
C PRO A 66 -5.74 14.05 5.09
N PRO A 67 -6.12 13.56 6.30
CA PRO A 67 -5.61 12.31 6.83
C PRO A 67 -6.27 11.12 6.12
N PHE A 68 -5.49 10.08 5.81
CA PHE A 68 -5.99 8.83 5.24
C PHE A 68 -6.63 7.94 6.32
N ILE A 69 -7.69 8.44 6.95
CA ILE A 69 -8.45 7.76 7.99
C ILE A 69 -9.92 7.87 7.63
N ALA A 70 -10.71 6.82 7.91
CA ALA A 70 -12.16 6.84 7.73
C ALA A 70 -12.77 8.11 8.35
N PRO A 71 -13.66 8.83 7.65
CA PRO A 71 -14.36 8.42 6.43
C PRO A 71 -13.62 8.70 5.10
N PHE A 72 -12.31 8.92 5.10
CA PHE A 72 -11.49 9.16 3.89
C PHE A 72 -11.98 10.35 3.06
N ASP A 73 -12.42 11.41 3.74
CA ASP A 73 -12.84 12.64 3.08
C ASP A 73 -11.66 13.29 2.36
N GLY A 74 -11.92 13.82 1.17
CA GLY A 74 -10.89 14.42 0.32
C GLY A 74 -10.05 13.43 -0.49
N TYR A 75 -10.21 12.12 -0.29
CA TYR A 75 -9.50 11.10 -1.09
C TYR A 75 -10.30 10.65 -2.30
N SER A 76 -9.64 10.64 -3.46
CA SER A 76 -10.09 9.88 -4.63
C SER A 76 -9.59 8.44 -4.55
N VAL A 77 -10.26 7.50 -5.25
CA VAL A 77 -9.77 6.11 -5.35
C VAL A 77 -8.37 6.06 -5.95
N SER A 78 -8.09 6.88 -6.98
CA SER A 78 -6.75 6.96 -7.58
C SER A 78 -5.69 7.45 -6.61
N THR A 79 -5.99 8.44 -5.77
CA THR A 79 -5.06 8.93 -4.75
C THR A 79 -4.75 7.81 -3.77
N ALA A 80 -5.77 7.08 -3.28
CA ALA A 80 -5.60 5.95 -2.38
C ALA A 80 -4.77 4.81 -3.01
N MET A 81 -4.96 4.52 -4.29
CA MET A 81 -4.12 3.54 -5.01
C MET A 81 -2.67 3.99 -5.12
N ASN A 82 -2.43 5.30 -5.34
CA ASN A 82 -1.09 5.83 -5.49
C ASN A 82 -0.28 5.77 -4.20
N LEU A 83 -0.92 5.86 -3.02
CA LEU A 83 -0.25 5.63 -1.72
C LEU A 83 0.52 4.31 -1.71
N VAL A 84 -0.07 3.27 -2.32
CA VAL A 84 0.53 1.95 -2.40
C VAL A 84 1.52 1.84 -3.57
N LYS A 85 1.16 2.37 -4.74
CA LYS A 85 1.95 2.23 -5.97
C LYS A 85 3.27 2.98 -5.91
N GLU A 86 3.32 4.10 -5.19
CA GLU A 86 4.47 4.99 -5.06
C GLU A 86 5.31 4.70 -3.81
N CYS A 87 4.98 3.64 -3.05
CA CYS A 87 5.75 3.24 -1.88
C CYS A 87 7.18 2.81 -2.26
N PHE A 88 8.18 3.46 -1.67
CA PHE A 88 9.59 3.14 -1.86
C PHE A 88 10.07 2.18 -0.78
N GLU A 89 10.32 0.93 -1.16
CA GLU A 89 10.86 -0.08 -0.24
C GLU A 89 12.37 -0.25 -0.41
N PRO A 90 13.16 -0.16 0.67
CA PRO A 90 14.58 -0.48 0.64
C PRO A 90 14.81 -1.99 0.45
N ILE A 91 15.80 -2.30 -0.38
CA ILE A 91 16.37 -3.64 -0.59
C ILE A 91 17.60 -3.74 0.30
N ARG A 92 17.59 -4.68 1.26
CA ARG A 92 18.84 -5.06 1.95
C ARG A 92 19.62 -5.98 1.03
N LEU A 93 20.85 -5.57 0.68
CA LEU A 93 21.85 -6.51 0.20
C LEU A 93 22.32 -7.32 1.41
N HIS A 94 21.85 -8.56 1.54
CA HIS A 94 22.35 -9.49 2.56
C HIS A 94 23.73 -10.06 2.22
N ASP A 95 24.25 -9.72 1.04
CA ASP A 95 25.53 -10.21 0.52
C ASP A 95 26.53 -9.03 0.43
N ASN A 96 27.58 -9.09 1.25
CA ASN A 96 28.75 -8.20 1.33
C ASN A 96 28.70 -7.05 2.37
N PRO A 97 29.30 -7.24 3.55
CA PRO A 97 29.67 -6.12 4.41
C PRO A 97 30.74 -5.29 3.67
N GLY A 98 30.40 -4.06 3.28
CA GLY A 98 31.32 -3.15 2.57
C GLY A 98 30.71 -2.41 1.37
N THR A 99 29.54 -2.81 0.89
CA THR A 99 28.77 -2.06 -0.12
C THR A 99 27.44 -1.59 0.47
N GLU A 100 27.49 -0.72 1.48
CA GLU A 100 26.34 -0.16 2.20
C GLU A 100 25.49 0.83 1.38
N ARG A 101 25.42 0.69 0.05
CA ARG A 101 24.42 1.45 -0.70
C ARG A 101 23.07 0.76 -0.54
N LEU A 102 22.22 1.33 0.31
CA LEU A 102 20.78 1.07 0.29
C LEU A 102 20.30 1.22 -1.16
N ARG A 103 19.87 0.11 -1.75
CA ARG A 103 19.14 0.14 -3.02
C ARG A 103 17.66 0.22 -2.69
N TYR A 104 16.91 0.97 -3.46
CA TYR A 104 15.46 1.05 -3.32
C TYR A 104 14.82 0.28 -4.48
N ILE A 105 13.65 -0.30 -4.22
CA ILE A 105 12.75 -0.73 -5.29
C ILE A 105 12.28 0.54 -5.99
N ASP A 106 12.69 0.71 -7.24
CA ASP A 106 12.16 1.77 -8.08
C ASP A 106 10.69 1.46 -8.39
N ALA A 107 9.78 2.28 -7.86
CA ALA A 107 8.34 2.16 -8.08
C ALA A 107 7.96 2.24 -9.56
N ASN A 108 8.81 2.86 -10.40
CA ASN A 108 8.57 3.13 -11.82
C ASN A 108 9.24 2.15 -12.78
N ASN A 109 10.03 1.18 -12.29
CA ASN A 109 10.76 0.24 -13.16
C ASN A 109 9.86 -0.83 -13.84
N GLY A 110 8.54 -0.76 -13.63
CA GLY A 110 7.57 -1.70 -14.19
C GLY A 110 7.60 -3.11 -13.58
N GLN A 111 8.54 -3.39 -12.66
CA GLN A 111 8.67 -4.69 -12.02
C GLN A 111 7.90 -4.73 -10.70
N THR A 112 7.11 -5.78 -10.51
CA THR A 112 6.41 -6.06 -9.24
C THR A 112 7.14 -7.17 -8.50
N TYR A 113 7.59 -6.90 -7.27
CA TYR A 113 8.24 -7.90 -6.43
C TYR A 113 7.22 -8.51 -5.47
N PRO A 114 6.94 -9.83 -5.52
CA PRO A 114 5.87 -10.44 -4.70
C PRO A 114 6.01 -10.22 -3.18
N CYS A 115 7.24 -10.03 -2.69
CA CYS A 115 7.52 -9.78 -1.27
C CYS A 115 7.45 -8.30 -0.85
N SER A 116 7.34 -7.36 -1.79
CA SER A 116 7.13 -5.93 -1.54
C SER A 116 5.67 -5.62 -1.14
N ILE A 117 5.41 -4.52 -0.45
CA ILE A 117 4.07 -3.96 -0.17
C ILE A 117 3.27 -3.87 -1.47
N LYS A 118 3.83 -3.25 -2.53
CA LYS A 118 3.16 -3.14 -3.85
C LYS A 118 2.81 -4.52 -4.43
N GLY A 119 3.71 -5.48 -4.34
CA GLY A 119 3.46 -6.85 -4.81
C GLY A 119 2.38 -7.57 -4.01
N ARG A 120 2.42 -7.47 -2.68
CA ARG A 120 1.42 -8.06 -1.78
C ARG A 120 0.05 -7.42 -1.94
N MET A 121 0.02 -6.12 -2.24
CA MET A 121 -1.20 -5.35 -2.50
C MET A 121 -1.76 -5.54 -3.92
N THR A 122 -1.02 -6.18 -4.83
CA THR A 122 -1.44 -6.34 -6.24
C THR A 122 -2.84 -6.96 -6.38
N PRO A 123 -3.23 -8.01 -5.63
CA PRO A 123 -4.58 -8.56 -5.71
C PRO A 123 -5.67 -7.55 -5.32
N ALA A 124 -5.47 -6.80 -4.23
CA ALA A 124 -6.41 -5.78 -3.77
C ALA A 124 -6.52 -4.63 -4.79
N LEU A 125 -5.39 -4.14 -5.30
CA LEU A 125 -5.36 -3.08 -6.31
C LEU A 125 -6.02 -3.51 -7.62
N GLN A 126 -5.79 -4.74 -8.08
CA GLN A 126 -6.44 -5.28 -9.29
C GLN A 126 -7.95 -5.44 -9.12
N LYS A 127 -8.42 -5.79 -7.91
CA LYS A 127 -9.85 -5.86 -7.63
C LYS A 127 -10.50 -4.48 -7.74
N VAL A 128 -9.90 -3.48 -7.11
CA VAL A 128 -10.36 -2.09 -7.20
C VAL A 128 -10.34 -1.57 -8.63
N ASP A 129 -9.26 -1.84 -9.38
CA ASP A 129 -9.11 -1.40 -10.78
C ASP A 129 -10.20 -1.95 -11.71
N ARG A 130 -10.71 -3.16 -11.44
CA ARG A 130 -11.84 -3.76 -12.19
C ARG A 130 -13.20 -3.15 -11.87
N GLU A 131 -13.31 -2.47 -10.72
CA GLU A 131 -14.56 -1.92 -10.22
C GLU A 131 -14.71 -0.42 -10.51
N LEU A 132 -13.64 0.25 -10.96
CA LEU A 132 -13.60 1.60 -11.51
C LEU A 132 -14.26 1.69 -12.89
#